data_AF-A0A9X1SUN1-F1
#
_entry.id   AF-A0A9X1SUN1-F1
#
_cell.length_a   1.000
_cell.length_b   1.000
_cell.length_c   1.000
_cell.angle_alpha   90.00
_cell.angle_beta   90.00
_cell.angle_gamma   90.00
#
_symmetry.space_group_name_H-M   'P 1'
#
loop_
_entity.id
_entity.type
_entity.pdbx_description
1 polymer ?
#
loop_
_entity_poly.entity_id
_entity_poly.type
_entity_poly.pdbx_seq_one_letter_code
_entity_poly.pdbx_strand_id
1 'polypeptide(L)'
;MVDQRALLTGDGVYTPDWEMPSEGESGRPVPLSLKLAESSQAVLVVHSFSLYSTGLRFSLHLQLKEGRQDPFILAELSENWSELEESCIAAGEGLRWGLEVGATLIIDARDAEGGYTGPVGEDGQPMLPVLTPGGGWGDESQAVREFWLWGVSAERLAIFCEWPRFGIFFQKAAVPLPDRKNEL
;
A
#
# COMPACT_ATOMS: atom_id res chain seq x y z
N MET A 1 15.53 11.26 17.95
CA MET A 1 14.37 10.38 18.18
C MET A 1 13.28 11.28 18.75
N VAL A 2 12.38 11.76 17.90
CA VAL A 2 11.20 12.51 18.37
C VAL A 2 10.25 11.46 18.92
N ASP A 3 9.84 11.62 20.18
CA ASP A 3 8.89 10.73 20.84
C ASP A 3 7.54 10.87 20.13
N GLN A 4 7.21 9.90 19.27
CA GLN A 4 5.93 9.84 18.55
C GLN A 4 4.76 9.44 19.46
N ARG A 5 5.00 9.22 20.77
CA ARG A 5 3.92 8.98 21.72
C ARG A 5 3.22 10.28 22.09
N ALA A 6 2.20 10.54 21.28
CA ALA A 6 1.00 11.28 21.61
C ALA A 6 1.21 12.80 21.81
N LEU A 7 0.92 13.54 20.75
CA LEU A 7 0.33 14.87 20.86
C LEU A 7 -1.05 14.73 21.52
N LEU A 8 -1.07 14.47 22.83
CA LEU A 8 -2.26 14.60 23.68
C LEU A 8 -2.50 16.10 23.89
N THR A 9 -3.01 16.77 22.86
CA THR A 9 -3.78 17.99 23.07
C THR A 9 -5.15 17.59 23.59
N GLY A 10 -5.60 18.22 24.67
CA GLY A 10 -6.67 17.79 25.57
C GLY A 10 -8.09 17.54 25.03
N ASP A 11 -8.30 17.39 23.71
CA ASP A 11 -9.64 17.26 23.09
C ASP A 11 -9.79 16.12 22.05
N GLY A 12 -8.81 15.25 21.83
CA GLY A 12 -8.96 14.11 20.93
C GLY A 12 -7.63 13.45 20.56
N VAL A 13 -7.67 12.19 20.14
CA VAL A 13 -6.52 11.52 19.52
C VAL A 13 -6.37 12.11 18.12
N TYR A 14 -5.51 13.11 17.95
CA TYR A 14 -5.18 13.63 16.63
C TYR A 14 -4.31 12.61 15.90
N THR A 15 -4.85 12.05 14.82
CA THR A 15 -4.07 11.23 13.90
C THR A 15 -3.54 12.11 12.77
N PRO A 16 -2.23 12.13 12.50
CA PRO A 16 -1.69 12.94 11.40
C PRO A 16 -2.24 12.53 10.02
N ASP A 17 -2.45 13.50 9.13
CA ASP A 17 -2.97 13.27 7.77
C ASP A 17 -2.11 12.31 6.92
N TRP A 18 -0.85 12.10 7.30
CA TRP A 18 0.05 11.18 6.63
C TRP A 18 -0.12 9.72 7.07
N GLU A 19 -0.81 9.45 8.19
CA GLU A 19 -1.16 8.10 8.62
C GLU A 19 -2.54 7.66 8.09
N MET A 20 -3.47 8.60 7.91
CA MET A 20 -4.79 8.35 7.34
C MET A 20 -5.38 9.61 6.72
N PRO A 21 -6.41 9.49 5.86
CA PRO A 21 -7.13 10.67 5.37
C PRO A 21 -7.64 11.55 6.52
N SER A 22 -7.65 12.86 6.29
CA SER A 22 -8.15 13.83 7.26
C SER A 22 -9.57 13.51 7.70
N GLU A 23 -9.84 13.68 8.99
CA GLU A 23 -11.15 13.40 9.56
C GLU A 23 -12.24 14.23 8.86
N GLY A 24 -13.33 13.57 8.46
CA GLY A 24 -14.44 14.21 7.74
C GLY A 24 -14.23 14.37 6.23
N GLU A 25 -13.03 14.11 5.71
CA GLU A 25 -12.82 14.09 4.25
C GLU A 25 -13.41 12.80 3.64
N SER A 26 -14.31 12.98 2.66
CA SER A 26 -14.81 11.87 1.85
C SER A 26 -13.99 11.77 0.57
N GLY A 27 -13.26 10.67 0.42
CA GLY A 27 -12.47 10.42 -0.78
C GLY A 27 -13.34 10.38 -2.03
N ARG A 28 -12.82 10.90 -3.14
CA ARG A 28 -13.45 10.80 -4.46
C ARG A 28 -13.11 9.46 -5.09
N PRO A 29 -14.10 8.59 -5.36
CA PRO A 29 -13.82 7.30 -5.98
C PRO A 29 -13.29 7.49 -7.40
N VAL A 30 -12.24 6.75 -7.74
CA VAL A 30 -11.72 6.62 -9.10
C VAL A 30 -12.10 5.22 -9.58
N PRO A 31 -12.87 5.08 -10.69
CA PRO A 31 -13.31 3.79 -11.19
C PRO A 31 -12.14 3.04 -11.85
N LEU A 32 -11.22 2.58 -11.03
CA LEU A 32 -10.02 1.86 -11.43
C LEU A 32 -10.03 0.46 -10.79
N SER A 33 -10.02 -0.54 -11.64
CA SER A 33 -9.65 -1.91 -11.28
C SER A 33 -8.50 -2.30 -12.20
N LEU A 34 -7.34 -2.56 -11.60
CA LEU A 34 -6.11 -2.84 -12.32
C LEU A 34 -5.61 -4.22 -11.95
N LYS A 35 -5.73 -5.17 -12.87
CA LYS A 35 -5.06 -6.46 -12.72
C LYS A 35 -3.55 -6.25 -12.89
N LEU A 36 -2.83 -6.29 -11.78
CA LEU A 36 -1.40 -6.02 -11.73
C LEU A 36 -0.59 -7.22 -12.24
N ALA A 37 -0.99 -8.43 -11.84
CA ALA A 37 -0.36 -9.66 -12.28
C ALA A 37 -1.34 -10.84 -12.29
N GLU A 38 -1.05 -11.81 -13.14
CA GLU A 38 -1.77 -13.08 -13.20
C GLU A 38 -0.85 -14.20 -13.63
N SER A 39 -0.96 -15.35 -12.97
CA SER A 39 -0.34 -16.60 -13.36
C SER A 39 -1.40 -17.71 -13.47
N SER A 40 -0.98 -18.95 -13.71
CA SER A 40 -1.87 -20.11 -13.60
C SER A 40 -2.30 -20.43 -12.17
N GLN A 41 -1.68 -19.79 -11.16
CA GLN A 41 -1.90 -20.10 -9.74
C GLN A 41 -2.48 -18.95 -8.93
N ALA A 42 -2.21 -17.69 -9.30
CA ALA A 42 -2.63 -16.53 -8.52
C ALA A 42 -2.98 -15.33 -9.40
N VAL A 43 -3.72 -14.40 -8.83
CA VAL A 43 -4.04 -13.09 -9.40
C VAL A 43 -3.80 -12.04 -8.32
N LEU A 44 -3.15 -10.94 -8.70
CA LEU A 44 -3.01 -9.75 -7.87
C LEU A 44 -3.69 -8.58 -8.57
N VAL A 45 -4.65 -7.96 -7.90
CA VAL A 45 -5.47 -6.87 -8.43
C VAL A 45 -5.44 -5.70 -7.48
N VAL A 46 -5.37 -4.50 -8.04
CA VAL A 46 -5.53 -3.24 -7.33
C VAL A 46 -6.96 -2.73 -7.53
N HIS A 47 -7.63 -2.42 -6.43
CA HIS A 47 -9.03 -2.04 -6.37
C HIS A 47 -9.25 -0.78 -5.52
N SER A 48 -10.50 -0.30 -5.52
CA SER A 48 -11.03 0.69 -4.56
C SER A 48 -10.21 1.97 -4.45
N PHE A 49 -9.71 2.49 -5.58
CA PHE A 49 -8.99 3.75 -5.61
C PHE A 49 -9.88 4.92 -5.21
N SER A 50 -9.46 5.69 -4.22
CA SER A 50 -10.11 6.92 -3.80
C SER A 50 -9.07 8.02 -3.64
N LEU A 51 -9.33 9.18 -4.25
CA LEU A 51 -8.47 10.36 -4.14
C LEU A 51 -8.92 11.25 -3.00
N TYR A 52 -7.96 11.76 -2.27
CA TYR A 52 -8.12 12.72 -1.20
C TYR A 52 -7.24 13.93 -1.48
N SER A 53 -7.46 15.01 -0.74
CA SER A 53 -6.73 16.27 -0.84
C SER A 53 -5.22 16.07 -0.63
N THR A 54 -4.85 15.23 0.33
CA THR A 54 -3.46 14.98 0.76
C THR A 54 -2.87 13.66 0.22
N GLY A 55 -3.66 12.81 -0.43
CA GLY A 55 -3.20 11.48 -0.81
C GLY A 55 -4.20 10.65 -1.61
N LEU A 56 -4.04 9.33 -1.55
CA LEU A 56 -4.96 8.37 -2.13
C LEU A 56 -5.06 7.09 -1.29
N ARG A 57 -6.22 6.46 -1.33
CA ARG A 57 -6.47 5.15 -0.74
C ARG A 57 -6.70 4.12 -1.85
N PHE A 58 -6.23 2.91 -1.68
CA PHE A 58 -6.50 1.78 -2.57
C PHE A 58 -6.46 0.46 -1.79
N SER A 59 -6.92 -0.62 -2.39
CA SER A 59 -6.77 -1.97 -1.83
C SER A 59 -6.00 -2.88 -2.79
N LEU A 60 -5.16 -3.76 -2.24
CA LEU A 60 -4.62 -4.90 -2.96
C LEU A 60 -5.42 -6.14 -2.64
N HIS A 61 -5.78 -6.88 -3.68
CA HIS A 61 -6.52 -8.12 -3.62
C HIS A 61 -5.66 -9.22 -4.23
N LEU A 62 -5.27 -10.16 -3.40
CA LEU A 62 -4.55 -11.36 -3.77
C LEU A 62 -5.50 -12.54 -3.73
N GLN A 63 -5.56 -13.30 -4.81
CA GLN A 63 -6.45 -14.45 -4.93
C GLN A 63 -5.69 -15.63 -5.53
N LEU A 64 -5.73 -16.78 -4.87
CA LEU A 64 -5.25 -18.04 -5.43
C LEU A 64 -6.35 -18.68 -6.28
N LYS A 65 -5.95 -19.35 -7.37
CA LYS A 65 -6.85 -20.04 -8.29
C LYS A 65 -7.28 -21.41 -7.75
N GLU A 66 -8.39 -21.90 -8.26
CA GLU A 66 -9.16 -23.07 -7.78
C GLU A 66 -8.36 -24.17 -7.05
N GLY A 67 -8.78 -24.46 -5.82
CA GLY A 67 -8.24 -25.54 -4.99
C GLY A 67 -6.86 -25.26 -4.39
N ARG A 68 -6.29 -24.08 -4.62
CA ARG A 68 -5.04 -23.65 -3.98
C ARG A 68 -5.32 -22.99 -2.64
N GLN A 69 -4.47 -23.32 -1.68
CA GLN A 69 -4.40 -22.72 -0.37
C GLN A 69 -2.93 -22.45 -0.06
N ASP A 70 -2.68 -21.33 0.62
CA ASP A 70 -1.40 -21.02 1.20
C ASP A 70 -1.63 -20.46 2.60
N PRO A 71 -1.16 -21.15 3.66
CA PRO A 71 -1.34 -20.67 5.03
C PRO A 71 -0.68 -19.31 5.26
N PHE A 72 0.25 -18.89 4.40
CA PHE A 72 0.96 -17.61 4.52
C PHE A 72 0.35 -16.48 3.68
N ILE A 73 -0.70 -16.72 2.89
CA ILE A 73 -1.25 -15.68 1.99
C ILE A 73 -1.69 -14.41 2.72
N LEU A 74 -2.18 -14.55 3.96
CA LEU A 74 -2.54 -13.42 4.80
C LEU A 74 -1.31 -12.62 5.22
N ALA A 75 -0.21 -13.31 5.54
CA ALA A 75 1.06 -12.68 5.91
C ALA A 75 1.68 -11.92 4.72
N GLU A 76 1.42 -12.34 3.47
CA GLU A 76 1.89 -11.65 2.26
C GLU A 76 1.31 -10.23 2.07
N LEU A 77 0.23 -9.89 2.79
CA LEU A 77 -0.41 -8.56 2.74
C LEU A 77 -0.69 -7.95 4.12
N SER A 78 -0.22 -8.54 5.23
CA SER A 78 -0.57 -8.07 6.60
C SER A 78 0.65 -7.66 7.42
N GLU A 79 0.40 -7.03 8.56
CA GLU A 79 1.41 -6.54 9.54
C GLU A 79 2.29 -7.66 10.11
N ASN A 80 1.84 -8.90 9.96
CA ASN A 80 2.50 -10.10 10.44
C ASN A 80 3.52 -10.65 9.42
N TRP A 81 4.27 -9.80 8.73
CA TRP A 81 5.43 -10.24 7.95
C TRP A 81 6.47 -10.99 8.79
N SER A 82 6.47 -10.78 10.11
CA SER A 82 7.27 -11.57 11.06
C SER A 82 6.79 -13.02 11.21
N GLU A 83 5.54 -13.33 10.83
CA GLU A 83 4.98 -14.69 10.81
C GLU A 83 5.25 -15.41 9.48
N LEU A 84 5.60 -14.68 8.41
CA LEU A 84 6.26 -15.29 7.25
C LEU A 84 7.59 -15.85 7.75
N GLU A 85 7.84 -17.13 7.50
CA GLU A 85 9.13 -17.71 7.87
C GLU A 85 10.24 -16.84 7.27
N GLU A 86 11.20 -16.43 8.10
CA GLU A 86 12.40 -15.69 7.70
C GLU A 86 13.11 -16.38 6.51
N SER A 87 12.94 -17.71 6.41
CA SER A 87 13.36 -18.58 5.30
C SER A 87 12.70 -18.22 3.95
N CYS A 88 11.38 -18.00 3.90
CA CYS A 88 10.64 -17.65 2.68
C CYS A 88 11.03 -16.26 2.18
N ILE A 89 11.24 -15.32 3.10
CA ILE A 89 11.72 -13.97 2.79
C ILE A 89 13.17 -14.03 2.29
N ALA A 90 14.04 -14.77 2.97
CA ALA A 90 15.45 -14.93 2.59
C ALA A 90 15.64 -15.68 1.27
N ALA A 91 14.73 -16.61 0.95
CA ALA A 91 14.72 -17.34 -0.33
C ALA A 91 14.15 -16.50 -1.50
N GLY A 92 13.60 -15.30 -1.23
CA GLY A 92 12.98 -14.46 -2.25
C GLY A 92 11.67 -15.04 -2.79
N GLU A 93 10.99 -15.86 -1.99
CA GLU A 93 9.77 -16.56 -2.38
C GLU A 93 8.48 -15.80 -2.03
N GLY A 94 8.56 -14.83 -1.12
CA GLY A 94 7.45 -13.97 -0.73
C GLY A 94 7.04 -12.97 -1.81
N LEU A 95 5.83 -12.43 -1.69
CA LEU A 95 5.32 -11.39 -2.56
C LEU A 95 6.12 -10.10 -2.32
N ARG A 96 6.84 -9.65 -3.34
CA ARG A 96 7.49 -8.35 -3.36
C ARG A 96 6.61 -7.41 -4.15
N TRP A 97 6.19 -6.30 -3.56
CA TRP A 97 5.46 -5.28 -4.28
C TRP A 97 5.80 -3.90 -3.73
N GLY A 98 5.46 -2.89 -4.51
CA GLY A 98 5.68 -1.52 -4.11
C GLY A 98 5.14 -0.53 -5.12
N LEU A 99 5.46 0.74 -4.85
CA LEU A 99 4.98 1.87 -5.61
C LEU A 99 6.15 2.64 -6.19
N GLU A 100 5.97 3.17 -7.39
CA GLU A 100 6.84 4.19 -7.95
C GLU A 100 6.05 5.49 -8.05
N VAL A 101 6.50 6.50 -7.33
CA VAL A 101 5.91 7.85 -7.33
C VAL A 101 6.85 8.79 -8.08
N GLY A 102 6.39 9.36 -9.18
CA GLY A 102 7.22 10.19 -10.05
C GLY A 102 8.29 9.37 -10.78
N ALA A 103 9.51 9.91 -10.88
CA ALA A 103 10.60 9.29 -11.65
C ALA A 103 11.63 8.53 -10.79
N THR A 104 11.57 8.65 -9.46
CA THR A 104 12.70 8.29 -8.60
C THR A 104 12.33 7.67 -7.26
N LEU A 105 11.10 7.86 -6.76
CA LEU A 105 10.75 7.34 -5.44
C LEU A 105 10.13 5.95 -5.58
N ILE A 106 10.84 4.96 -5.06
CA ILE A 106 10.36 3.60 -4.89
C ILE A 106 10.00 3.44 -3.41
N ILE A 107 8.75 3.02 -3.15
CA ILE A 107 8.28 2.64 -1.83
C ILE A 107 8.12 1.13 -1.85
N ASP A 108 9.00 0.40 -1.15
CA ASP A 108 8.83 -1.03 -0.91
C ASP A 108 7.73 -1.19 0.15
N ALA A 109 6.75 -2.05 -0.12
CA ALA A 109 5.65 -2.24 0.81
C ALA A 109 6.08 -2.73 2.19
N ARG A 110 7.24 -3.40 2.27
CA ARG A 110 7.83 -3.83 3.55
C ARG A 110 8.25 -2.66 4.44
N ASP A 111 8.55 -1.51 3.84
CA ASP A 111 8.89 -0.29 4.57
C ASP A 111 7.65 0.38 5.19
N ALA A 112 6.44 0.05 4.71
CA ALA A 112 5.19 0.62 5.23
C ALA A 112 4.85 0.12 6.64
N GLU A 113 5.29 -1.10 6.99
CA GLU A 113 4.93 -1.78 8.24
C GLU A 113 5.81 -1.34 9.43
N GLY A 114 7.03 -0.85 9.16
CA GLY A 114 7.96 -0.37 10.19
C GLY A 114 7.64 1.01 10.76
N GLY A 115 6.57 1.65 10.26
CA GLY A 115 6.27 3.06 10.50
C GLY A 115 7.24 3.99 9.74
N TYR A 116 6.85 5.26 9.62
CA TYR A 116 7.66 6.24 8.90
C TYR A 116 8.92 6.61 9.68
N THR A 117 10.09 6.30 9.12
CA THR A 117 11.41 6.63 9.67
C THR A 117 12.17 7.68 8.84
N GLY A 118 11.52 8.23 7.81
CA GLY A 118 12.11 9.20 6.91
C GLY A 118 12.24 10.61 7.49
N PRO A 119 12.82 11.53 6.70
CA PRO A 119 12.98 12.93 7.12
C PRO A 119 11.63 13.64 7.24
N VAL A 120 11.44 14.35 8.35
CA VAL A 120 10.28 15.21 8.59
C VAL A 120 10.66 16.68 8.40
N GLY A 121 9.74 17.47 7.85
CA GLY A 121 9.87 18.91 7.71
C GLY A 121 9.72 19.66 9.03
N GLU A 122 9.86 20.99 8.98
CA GLU A 122 9.71 21.87 10.15
C GLU A 122 8.28 21.85 10.73
N ASP A 123 7.29 21.54 9.90
CA ASP A 123 5.88 21.36 10.25
C ASP A 123 5.57 19.96 10.79
N GLY A 124 6.58 19.08 10.89
CA GLY A 124 6.42 17.70 11.34
C GLY A 124 5.81 16.77 10.28
N GLN A 125 5.62 17.23 9.04
CA GLN A 125 5.12 16.39 7.96
C GLN A 125 6.26 15.61 7.29
N PRO A 126 6.03 14.38 6.81
CA PRO A 126 6.98 13.66 5.98
C PRO A 126 7.42 14.49 4.77
N MET A 127 8.71 14.55 4.49
CA MET A 127 9.21 15.24 3.29
C MET A 127 9.06 14.39 2.02
N LEU A 128 8.71 13.12 2.18
CA LEU A 128 8.53 12.14 1.11
C LEU A 128 7.13 11.51 1.25
N PRO A 129 6.52 11.08 0.14
CA PRO A 129 5.35 10.22 0.16
C PRO A 129 5.48 9.05 1.13
N VAL A 130 4.39 8.76 1.84
CA VAL A 130 4.32 7.71 2.86
C VAL A 130 3.23 6.74 2.49
N LEU A 131 3.55 5.45 2.50
CA LEU A 131 2.58 4.38 2.39
C LEU A 131 2.29 3.85 3.80
N THR A 132 1.04 3.94 4.22
CA THR A 132 0.58 3.45 5.52
C THR A 132 -0.42 2.32 5.28
N PRO A 133 -0.23 1.16 5.90
CA PRO A 133 -1.16 0.05 5.74
C PRO A 133 -2.43 0.30 6.58
N GLY A 134 -3.57 -0.12 6.05
CA GLY A 134 -4.89 0.05 6.65
C GLY A 134 -5.50 -1.28 7.09
N GLY A 135 -6.83 -1.37 7.09
CA GLY A 135 -7.51 -2.63 7.40
C GLY A 135 -7.20 -3.72 6.37
N GLY A 136 -7.30 -4.99 6.79
CA GLY A 136 -7.17 -6.13 5.89
C GLY A 136 -7.99 -7.32 6.37
N TRP A 137 -8.29 -8.23 5.46
CA TRP A 137 -9.00 -9.49 5.74
C TRP A 137 -8.61 -10.54 4.71
N GLY A 138 -8.87 -11.80 5.03
CA GLY A 138 -8.62 -12.90 4.09
C GLY A 138 -8.73 -14.27 4.76
N ASP A 139 -8.37 -15.29 4.00
CA ASP A 139 -8.29 -16.69 4.36
C ASP A 139 -7.14 -17.34 3.57
N GLU A 140 -6.96 -18.66 3.66
CA GLU A 140 -5.86 -19.37 2.97
C GLU A 140 -5.92 -19.30 1.43
N SER A 141 -6.99 -18.77 0.84
CA SER A 141 -7.17 -18.65 -0.63
C SER A 141 -7.16 -17.20 -1.13
N GLN A 142 -7.39 -16.23 -0.25
CA GLN A 142 -7.45 -14.82 -0.63
C GLN A 142 -6.99 -13.89 0.49
N ALA A 143 -6.39 -12.78 0.12
CA ALA A 143 -6.05 -11.72 1.05
C ALA A 143 -6.37 -10.35 0.44
N VAL A 144 -6.90 -9.45 1.28
CA VAL A 144 -7.21 -8.07 0.93
C VAL A 144 -6.58 -7.16 1.97
N ARG A 145 -5.89 -6.12 1.51
CA ARG A 145 -5.33 -5.08 2.39
C ARG A 145 -5.54 -3.70 1.78
N GLU A 146 -5.98 -2.77 2.61
CA GLU A 146 -6.10 -1.36 2.26
C GLU A 146 -4.79 -0.63 2.53
N PHE A 147 -4.52 0.41 1.75
CA PHE A 147 -3.35 1.26 1.89
C PHE A 147 -3.74 2.73 1.74
N TRP A 148 -3.13 3.57 2.56
CA TRP A 148 -3.13 5.02 2.43
C TRP A 148 -1.77 5.48 1.90
N LEU A 149 -1.78 6.27 0.84
CA LEU A 149 -0.58 6.83 0.23
C LEU A 149 -0.66 8.35 0.31
N TRP A 150 0.06 8.93 1.25
CA TRP A 150 0.14 10.37 1.48
C TRP A 150 1.19 11.05 0.60
N GLY A 151 1.02 12.34 0.33
CA GLY A 151 2.06 13.20 -0.23
C GLY A 151 2.28 13.04 -1.74
N VAL A 152 1.35 12.36 -2.44
CA VAL A 152 1.47 12.14 -3.88
C VAL A 152 0.90 13.33 -4.65
N SER A 153 1.79 14.06 -5.34
CA SER A 153 1.39 14.93 -6.45
C SER A 153 1.15 14.05 -7.68
N ALA A 154 -0.09 14.03 -8.16
CA ALA A 154 -0.67 12.96 -8.97
C ALA A 154 -0.19 12.88 -10.44
N GLU A 155 1.06 13.20 -10.78
CA GLU A 155 1.49 13.21 -12.19
C GLU A 155 1.85 11.82 -12.71
N ARG A 156 2.46 10.94 -11.89
CA ARG A 156 2.76 9.54 -12.26
C ARG A 156 2.82 8.64 -11.02
N LEU A 157 1.97 7.61 -11.00
CA LEU A 157 2.05 6.50 -10.05
C LEU A 157 2.15 5.20 -10.85
N ALA A 158 3.05 4.31 -10.45
CA ALA A 158 3.06 2.93 -10.92
C ALA A 158 3.13 1.98 -9.74
N ILE A 159 2.59 0.78 -9.92
CA ILE A 159 2.63 -0.30 -8.95
C ILE A 159 3.42 -1.42 -9.60
N PHE A 160 4.33 -2.03 -8.84
CA PHE A 160 5.07 -3.20 -9.29
C PHE A 160 4.88 -4.36 -8.33
N CYS A 161 5.01 -5.57 -8.84
CA CYS A 161 5.02 -6.78 -8.03
C CYS A 161 5.87 -7.90 -8.64
N GLU A 162 6.30 -8.81 -7.80
CA GLU A 162 6.99 -10.05 -8.14
C GLU A 162 6.63 -11.10 -7.07
N TRP A 163 6.21 -12.30 -7.48
CA TRP A 163 5.93 -13.42 -6.59
C TRP A 163 6.31 -14.75 -7.28
N PRO A 164 7.61 -15.09 -7.31
CA PRO A 164 8.12 -16.16 -8.16
C PRO A 164 7.57 -17.55 -7.78
N ARG A 165 7.30 -17.78 -6.48
CA ARG A 165 6.70 -19.02 -5.97
C ARG A 165 5.36 -19.36 -6.64
N PHE A 166 4.59 -18.34 -7.02
CA PHE A 166 3.31 -18.48 -7.72
C PHE A 166 3.40 -18.16 -9.22
N GLY A 167 4.62 -18.08 -9.78
CA GLY A 167 4.85 -17.84 -11.20
C GLY A 167 4.54 -16.41 -11.65
N ILE A 168 4.48 -15.46 -10.72
CA ILE A 168 4.39 -14.03 -11.04
C ILE A 168 5.81 -13.48 -11.06
N PHE A 169 6.35 -13.21 -12.25
CA PHE A 169 7.61 -12.49 -12.40
C PHE A 169 7.36 -10.98 -12.43
N PHE A 170 8.42 -10.19 -12.23
CA PHE A 170 8.35 -8.73 -12.18
C PHE A 170 7.35 -8.14 -13.19
N GLN A 171 6.27 -7.58 -12.67
CA GLN A 171 5.29 -6.79 -13.41
C GLN A 171 5.32 -5.36 -12.89
N LYS A 172 5.04 -4.41 -13.78
CA LYS A 172 4.86 -3.01 -13.42
C LYS A 172 3.72 -2.43 -14.26
N ALA A 173 2.79 -1.76 -13.61
CA ALA A 173 1.65 -1.14 -14.26
C ALA A 173 1.51 0.33 -13.82
N ALA A 174 1.29 1.21 -14.78
CA ALA A 174 0.95 2.60 -14.50
C ALA A 174 -0.49 2.70 -13.98
N VAL A 175 -0.69 3.54 -12.97
CA VAL A 175 -2.01 3.89 -12.43
C VAL A 175 -2.48 5.17 -13.11
N PRO A 176 -3.56 5.14 -13.89
CA PRO A 176 -4.11 6.34 -14.50
C PRO A 176 -4.77 7.20 -13.42
N LEU A 177 -4.02 8.17 -12.88
CA LEU A 177 -4.56 9.16 -11.96
C LEU A 177 -5.20 10.29 -12.78
N PRO A 178 -6.43 10.75 -12.42
CA PRO A 178 -7.02 11.91 -13.06
C PRO A 178 -6.20 13.17 -12.75
N ASP A 179 -6.06 14.05 -13.75
CA ASP A 179 -5.38 15.34 -13.59
C ASP A 179 -6.04 16.17 -12.49
N ARG A 180 -5.28 16.49 -11.43
CA ARG A 180 -5.77 17.37 -10.34
C ARG A 180 -6.05 18.81 -10.81
N LYS A 181 -5.48 19.24 -11.95
CA LYS A 181 -5.48 20.64 -12.41
C LYS A 181 -6.75 21.08 -13.14
N ASN A 182 -7.62 20.17 -13.57
CA ASN A 182 -8.76 20.53 -14.42
C ASN A 182 -10.07 20.81 -13.67
N GLU A 183 -10.09 20.82 -12.33
CA GLU A 183 -11.36 20.76 -11.58
C GLU A 183 -11.36 21.53 -10.23
N LEU A 184 -10.66 22.68 -10.14
CA LEU A 184 -10.87 23.69 -9.09
C LEU A 184 -11.21 25.05 -9.69
#